data_AF-A0A8J3QUA4-F1
#
_entry.id   AF-A0A8J3QUA4-F1
#
_cell.length_a   1.000
_cell.length_b   1.000
_cell.length_c   1.000
_cell.angle_alpha   90.00
_cell.angle_beta   90.00
_cell.angle_gamma   90.00
#
_symmetry.space_group_name_H-M   'P 1'
#
loop_
_entity.id
_entity.type
_entity.pdbx_description
1 polymer ?
#
loop_
_entity_poly.entity_id
_entity_poly.type
_entity_poly.pdbx_seq_one_letter_code
_entity_poly.pdbx_strand_id
1 'polypeptide(L)'
;MCLLTFLPAGVAPDLDALHNGASCNNHGHGFAIVTDRGILVQRDLHADVLIEQFAQARRAHPQVPALFHSRFATHGDRTLDNCHPFAVSGDQRTVLAHNGILPWEVQPDQGDRRSDTRITCEDFLPRFGSLRLARHRLALQRWMGPDNKMVLLTVDRHYRQRAYILNENAGVWDGGIWYSNADYLPDRGYSTPADDGWGDPLWTGADWEDSTRCRHCWAQVYVSDLHCPICGCCTDCGQPAEACLCWTPTAGLPH
;
A
#
# COMPACT_ATOMS: atom_id res chain seq x y z
N MET A 1 -2.91 6.42 -0.56
CA MET A 1 -2.84 5.01 -0.12
C MET A 1 -1.43 4.78 0.37
N CYS A 2 -1.20 3.95 1.39
CA CYS A 2 0.16 3.72 1.91
C CYS A 2 1.19 3.46 0.78
N LEU A 3 2.46 3.78 1.02
CA LEU A 3 3.55 3.27 0.18
C LEU A 3 4.23 2.10 0.90
N LEU A 4 4.08 0.90 0.34
CA LEU A 4 4.90 -0.27 0.67
C LEU A 4 5.98 -0.48 -0.40
N THR A 5 7.23 -0.56 0.05
CA THR A 5 8.42 -0.74 -0.77
C THR A 5 9.14 -2.01 -0.38
N PHE A 6 9.52 -2.84 -1.35
CA PHE A 6 10.33 -4.05 -1.15
C PHE A 6 11.65 -3.96 -1.89
N LEU A 7 12.72 -4.32 -1.21
CA LEU A 7 14.09 -4.31 -1.72
C LEU A 7 14.66 -5.73 -1.66
N PRO A 8 14.92 -6.38 -2.81
CA PRO A 8 15.66 -7.64 -2.87
C PRO A 8 17.08 -7.52 -2.32
N ALA A 9 17.76 -8.65 -2.13
CA ALA A 9 19.18 -8.67 -1.80
C ALA A 9 20.02 -7.93 -2.85
N GLY A 10 20.99 -7.14 -2.40
CA GLY A 10 21.92 -6.38 -3.25
C GLY A 10 21.38 -5.02 -3.73
N VAL A 11 20.09 -4.73 -3.54
CA VAL A 11 19.48 -3.47 -3.98
C VAL A 11 19.55 -2.43 -2.85
N ALA A 12 20.14 -1.27 -3.14
CA ALA A 12 20.20 -0.12 -2.24
C ALA A 12 18.87 0.66 -2.24
N PRO A 13 18.52 1.36 -1.15
CA PRO A 13 17.31 2.17 -1.12
C PRO A 13 17.50 3.46 -1.92
N ASP A 14 16.48 3.82 -2.68
CA ASP A 14 16.32 5.16 -3.23
C ASP A 14 15.70 6.07 -2.14
N LEU A 15 16.50 6.98 -1.59
CA LEU A 15 16.07 7.80 -0.46
C LEU A 15 15.04 8.85 -0.88
N ASP A 16 15.19 9.43 -2.08
CA ASP A 16 14.24 10.42 -2.60
C ASP A 16 12.88 9.75 -2.79
N ALA A 17 12.85 8.54 -3.33
CA ALA A 17 11.63 7.75 -3.47
C ALA A 17 10.95 7.45 -2.13
N LEU A 18 11.73 7.17 -1.07
CA LEU A 18 11.19 6.97 0.28
C LEU A 18 10.64 8.27 0.88
N HIS A 19 11.32 9.40 0.69
CA HIS A 19 10.85 10.71 1.14
C HIS A 19 9.58 11.14 0.39
N ASN A 20 9.50 10.93 -0.92
CA ASN A 20 8.30 11.17 -1.73
C ASN A 20 7.11 10.40 -1.14
N GLY A 21 7.28 9.10 -0.95
CA GLY A 21 6.25 8.25 -0.35
C GLY A 21 5.85 8.69 1.05
N ALA A 22 6.81 9.08 1.89
CA ALA A 22 6.55 9.55 3.25
C ALA A 22 5.81 10.89 3.30
N SER A 23 6.09 11.80 2.37
CA SER A 23 5.40 13.10 2.27
C SER A 23 3.91 12.95 1.98
N CYS A 24 3.55 11.96 1.15
CA CYS A 24 2.16 11.63 0.83
C CYS A 24 1.48 10.77 1.91
N ASN A 25 2.27 10.06 2.73
CA ASN A 25 1.80 9.01 3.65
C ASN A 25 2.42 9.18 5.04
N ASN A 26 2.02 10.23 5.75
CA ASN A 26 2.67 10.74 6.98
C ASN A 26 2.05 10.25 8.31
N HIS A 27 1.27 9.16 8.31
CA HIS A 27 0.61 8.65 9.51
C HIS A 27 1.43 7.57 10.25
N GLY A 28 2.72 7.51 9.98
CA GLY A 28 3.68 6.60 10.61
C GLY A 28 4.41 5.71 9.62
N HIS A 29 5.58 5.24 10.01
CA HIS A 29 6.52 4.58 9.13
C HIS A 29 7.15 3.36 9.81
N GLY A 30 7.65 2.43 9.02
CA GLY A 30 8.36 1.28 9.54
C GLY A 30 9.15 0.55 8.49
N PHE A 31 10.18 -0.16 8.92
CA PHE A 31 10.97 -1.01 8.04
C PHE A 31 11.22 -2.36 8.69
N ALA A 32 11.53 -3.35 7.85
CA ALA A 32 12.11 -4.61 8.29
C ALA A 32 13.26 -5.03 7.38
N ILE A 33 14.34 -5.52 8.00
CA ILE A 33 15.49 -6.10 7.30
C ILE A 33 15.73 -7.49 7.86
N VAL A 34 15.79 -8.47 6.97
CA VAL A 34 16.10 -9.84 7.34
C VAL A 34 17.60 -9.94 7.67
N THR A 35 17.96 -10.39 8.86
CA THR A 35 19.38 -10.53 9.29
C THR A 35 19.68 -11.98 9.69
N ASP A 36 20.94 -12.27 9.99
CA ASP A 36 21.34 -13.59 10.49
C ASP A 36 20.88 -13.86 11.93
N ARG A 37 20.57 -12.80 12.69
CA ARG A 37 20.12 -12.87 14.09
C ARG A 37 18.60 -12.84 14.26
N GLY A 38 17.86 -12.63 13.18
CA GLY A 38 16.41 -12.42 13.21
C GLY A 38 15.98 -11.36 12.20
N ILE A 39 14.82 -10.76 12.41
CA ILE A 39 14.34 -9.63 11.60
C ILE A 39 14.56 -8.36 12.41
N LEU A 40 15.35 -7.44 11.88
CA LEU A 40 15.47 -6.09 12.43
C LEU A 40 14.21 -5.32 12.03
N VAL A 41 13.43 -4.89 13.01
CA VAL A 41 12.22 -4.09 12.81
C VAL A 41 12.38 -2.77 13.53
N GLN A 42 12.13 -1.66 12.85
CA GLN A 42 11.99 -0.34 13.47
C GLN A 42 10.76 0.36 12.92
N ARG A 43 10.13 1.17 13.77
CA ARG A 43 8.93 1.95 13.47
C ARG A 43 9.10 3.32 14.10
N ASP A 44 8.63 4.37 13.43
CA ASP A 44 8.64 5.73 13.94
C ASP A 44 7.49 6.53 13.32
N LEU A 45 7.08 7.60 13.98
CA LEU A 45 6.15 8.57 13.41
C LEU A 45 6.87 9.64 12.56
N HIS A 46 8.19 9.76 12.67
CA HIS A 46 9.02 10.72 11.93
C HIS A 46 9.77 10.03 10.80
N ALA A 47 9.38 10.34 9.56
CA ALA A 47 9.94 9.72 8.37
C ALA A 47 11.46 9.92 8.23
N ASP A 48 11.95 11.15 8.38
CA ASP A 48 13.35 11.48 8.07
C ASP A 48 14.33 10.66 8.92
N VAL A 49 14.08 10.62 10.23
CA VAL A 49 14.86 9.82 11.18
C VAL A 49 14.85 8.35 10.80
N LEU A 50 13.67 7.81 10.45
CA LEU A 50 13.54 6.39 10.14
C LEU A 50 14.14 6.03 8.78
N ILE A 51 14.07 6.90 7.78
CA ILE A 51 14.68 6.70 6.45
C ILE A 51 16.20 6.65 6.59
N GLU A 52 16.80 7.55 7.39
CA GLU A 52 18.23 7.52 7.67
C GLU A 52 18.66 6.23 8.38
N GLN A 53 17.90 5.81 9.40
CA GLN A 53 18.13 4.55 10.12
C GLN A 53 18.00 3.34 9.18
N PHE A 54 16.98 3.35 8.31
CA PHE A 54 16.80 2.30 7.32
C PHE A 54 17.98 2.23 6.36
N ALA A 55 18.42 3.38 5.82
CA ALA A 55 19.56 3.45 4.92
C ALA A 55 20.85 2.93 5.59
N GLN A 56 21.09 3.29 6.86
CA GLN A 56 22.23 2.80 7.62
C GLN A 56 22.16 1.29 7.87
N ALA A 57 21.02 0.79 8.34
CA ALA A 57 20.81 -0.63 8.60
C ALA A 57 20.91 -1.44 7.30
N ARG A 58 20.43 -0.90 6.18
CA ARG A 58 20.51 -1.50 4.86
C ARG A 58 21.95 -1.58 4.35
N ARG A 59 22.78 -0.55 4.58
CA ARG A 59 24.22 -0.60 4.28
C ARG A 59 24.96 -1.66 5.11
N ALA A 60 24.55 -1.87 6.37
CA ALA A 60 25.12 -2.92 7.22
C ALA A 60 24.69 -4.33 6.80
N HIS A 61 23.53 -4.45 6.12
CA HIS A 61 22.96 -5.72 5.66
C HIS A 61 22.52 -5.63 4.19
N PRO A 62 23.45 -5.54 3.23
CA PRO A 62 23.10 -5.28 1.83
C PRO A 62 22.59 -6.53 1.09
N GLN A 63 23.00 -7.74 1.50
CA GLN A 63 22.75 -8.99 0.75
C GLN A 63 21.51 -9.77 1.22
N VAL A 64 20.53 -9.07 1.79
CA VAL A 64 19.32 -9.67 2.38
C VAL A 64 18.07 -8.93 1.90
N PRO A 65 16.86 -9.52 1.96
CA PRO A 65 15.65 -8.78 1.63
C PRO A 65 15.27 -7.78 2.72
N ALA A 66 14.64 -6.68 2.31
CA ALA A 66 14.15 -5.63 3.18
C ALA A 66 12.81 -5.06 2.68
N LEU A 67 12.07 -4.40 3.56
CA LEU A 67 10.91 -3.58 3.21
C LEU A 67 10.93 -2.27 3.97
N PHE A 68 10.28 -1.27 3.40
CA PHE A 68 9.94 0.01 4.05
C PHE A 68 8.47 0.32 3.79
N HIS A 69 7.79 0.91 4.77
CA HIS A 69 6.38 1.23 4.67
C HIS A 69 6.10 2.63 5.23
N SER A 70 5.40 3.45 4.45
CA SER A 70 4.83 4.73 4.88
C SER A 70 3.31 4.61 4.90
N ARG A 71 2.71 4.84 6.08
CA ARG A 71 1.28 4.60 6.33
C ARG A 71 0.44 5.82 5.99
N PHE A 72 -0.68 5.58 5.31
CA PHE A 72 -1.81 6.48 5.26
C PHE A 72 -3.00 5.83 5.98
N ALA A 73 -3.23 6.21 7.22
CA ALA A 73 -4.29 5.65 8.05
C ALA A 73 -5.69 5.84 7.43
N THR A 74 -6.27 4.74 6.93
CA THR A 74 -7.68 4.64 6.52
C THR A 74 -8.57 4.19 7.68
N HIS A 75 -8.07 3.23 8.47
CA HIS A 75 -8.68 2.73 9.71
C HIS A 75 -7.63 2.57 10.82
N GLY A 76 -8.10 2.59 12.07
CA GLY A 76 -7.28 2.50 13.28
C GLY A 76 -6.52 3.77 13.61
N ASP A 77 -6.15 3.93 14.88
CA ASP A 77 -5.51 5.14 15.38
C ASP A 77 -4.17 5.44 14.69
N ARG A 78 -3.78 6.71 14.67
CA ARG A 78 -2.48 7.19 14.16
C ARG A 78 -1.41 7.04 15.24
N THR A 79 -1.08 5.80 15.55
CA THR A 79 -0.12 5.45 16.61
C THR A 79 1.02 4.60 16.07
N LEU A 80 2.12 4.60 16.81
CA LEU A 80 3.29 3.76 16.52
C LEU A 80 2.91 2.27 16.46
N ASP A 81 1.98 1.84 17.30
CA ASP A 81 1.50 0.45 17.37
C ASP A 81 0.74 0.01 16.12
N ASN A 82 0.25 0.95 15.30
CA ASN A 82 -0.41 0.66 14.02
C ASN A 82 0.52 0.85 12.82
N CYS A 83 1.81 1.13 13.05
CA CYS A 83 2.80 1.17 11.98
C CYS A 83 3.21 -0.26 11.61
N HIS A 84 3.15 -0.56 10.31
CA HIS A 84 3.72 -1.77 9.73
C HIS A 84 5.25 -1.80 9.88
N PRO A 85 5.90 -2.97 9.80
CA PRO A 85 5.31 -4.31 9.66
C PRO A 85 4.84 -4.90 11.00
N PHE A 86 3.97 -5.90 10.92
CA PHE A 86 3.44 -6.65 12.06
C PHE A 86 3.99 -8.07 12.07
N ALA A 87 4.23 -8.62 13.27
CA ALA A 87 4.54 -10.04 13.40
C ALA A 87 3.32 -10.90 13.06
N VAL A 88 3.52 -11.96 12.27
CA VAL A 88 2.43 -12.85 11.85
C VAL A 88 2.17 -13.89 12.94
N SER A 89 0.93 -13.93 13.43
CA SER A 89 0.50 -14.89 14.46
C SER A 89 1.36 -14.87 15.73
N GLY A 90 1.88 -13.69 16.10
CA GLY A 90 2.78 -13.50 17.23
C GLY A 90 4.22 -14.01 17.04
N ASP A 91 4.54 -14.67 15.91
CA ASP A 91 5.88 -15.19 15.63
C ASP A 91 6.79 -14.11 15.04
N GLN A 92 7.72 -13.60 15.86
CA GLN A 92 8.67 -12.55 15.46
C GLN A 92 9.64 -12.98 14.34
N ARG A 93 9.69 -14.27 13.98
CA ARG A 93 10.48 -14.76 12.84
C ARG A 93 9.84 -14.45 11.50
N THR A 94 8.59 -13.98 11.48
CA THR A 94 7.86 -13.66 10.27
C THR A 94 7.09 -12.35 10.46
N VAL A 95 7.34 -11.37 9.59
CA VAL A 95 6.65 -10.08 9.61
C VAL A 95 5.98 -9.79 8.28
N LEU A 96 4.91 -9.00 8.32
CA LEU A 96 4.09 -8.65 7.17
C LEU A 96 3.81 -7.15 7.16
N ALA A 97 3.99 -6.53 5.99
CA ALA A 97 3.48 -5.20 5.68
C ALA A 97 2.43 -5.29 4.58
N HIS A 98 1.49 -4.35 4.56
CA HIS A 98 0.33 -4.36 3.68
C HIS A 98 0.04 -2.96 3.14
N ASN A 99 -0.34 -2.89 1.86
CA ASN A 99 -0.91 -1.70 1.24
C ASN A 99 -2.28 -2.05 0.65
N GLY A 100 -3.31 -1.34 1.09
CA GLY A 100 -4.69 -1.44 0.63
C GLY A 100 -5.66 -1.32 1.79
N ILE A 101 -6.85 -1.88 1.62
CA ILE A 101 -7.89 -1.99 2.65
C ILE A 101 -8.40 -3.44 2.59
N LEU A 102 -8.27 -4.16 3.71
CA LEU A 102 -8.63 -5.58 3.76
C LEU A 102 -10.15 -5.80 3.84
N PRO A 103 -10.63 -7.02 3.58
CA PRO A 103 -12.07 -7.34 3.67
C PRO A 103 -12.70 -6.94 5.01
N TRP A 104 -14.02 -6.69 4.99
CA TRP A 104 -14.78 -6.16 6.12
C TRP A 104 -14.66 -7.02 7.40
N GLU A 105 -14.40 -8.32 7.26
CA GLU A 105 -14.26 -9.28 8.36
C GLU A 105 -13.07 -9.00 9.29
N VAL A 106 -12.10 -8.21 8.84
CA VAL A 106 -10.92 -7.82 9.63
C VAL A 106 -10.84 -6.31 9.84
N GLN A 107 -11.87 -5.56 9.48
CA GLN A 107 -11.94 -4.14 9.81
C GLN A 107 -12.21 -3.96 11.31
N PRO A 108 -11.64 -2.92 11.95
CA PRO A 108 -11.84 -2.70 13.37
C PRO A 108 -13.30 -2.38 13.72
N ASP A 109 -13.83 -3.06 14.74
CA ASP A 109 -15.12 -2.73 15.34
C ASP A 109 -15.09 -1.37 16.06
N GLN A 110 -16.26 -0.84 16.42
CA GLN A 110 -16.36 0.39 17.19
C GLN A 110 -15.58 0.28 18.51
N GLY A 111 -14.56 1.11 18.66
CA GLY A 111 -13.69 1.16 19.85
C GLY A 111 -12.43 0.31 19.74
N ASP A 112 -12.28 -0.54 18.72
CA ASP A 112 -11.00 -1.17 18.41
C ASP A 112 -10.09 -0.13 17.74
N ARG A 113 -8.91 0.08 18.34
CA ARG A 113 -7.92 1.06 17.89
C ARG A 113 -6.96 0.50 16.86
N ARG A 114 -6.98 -0.80 16.61
CA ARG A 114 -6.05 -1.49 15.71
C ARG A 114 -6.38 -1.20 14.24
N SER A 115 -5.38 -1.29 13.37
CA SER A 115 -5.61 -1.33 11.92
C SER A 115 -6.12 -2.70 11.47
N ASP A 116 -6.77 -2.75 10.31
CA ASP A 116 -7.20 -3.99 9.66
C ASP A 116 -6.04 -4.98 9.44
N THR A 117 -4.86 -4.47 9.09
CA THR A 117 -3.66 -5.30 8.96
C THR A 117 -3.23 -5.88 10.29
N ARG A 118 -3.29 -5.09 11.37
CA ARG A 118 -2.92 -5.58 12.70
C ARG A 118 -3.87 -6.68 13.16
N ILE A 119 -5.17 -6.48 13.00
CA ILE A 119 -6.21 -7.51 13.25
C ILE A 119 -5.93 -8.75 12.39
N THR A 120 -5.58 -8.55 11.12
CA THR A 120 -5.26 -9.67 10.21
C THR A 120 -4.07 -10.49 10.72
N CYS A 121 -3.00 -9.84 11.16
CA CYS A 121 -1.79 -10.51 11.65
C CYS A 121 -1.98 -11.16 13.03
N GLU A 122 -2.72 -10.52 13.93
CA GLU A 122 -2.93 -10.98 15.30
C GLU A 122 -4.03 -12.05 15.41
N ASP A 123 -5.14 -11.92 14.67
CA ASP A 123 -6.36 -12.69 14.91
C ASP A 123 -6.75 -13.60 13.73
N PHE A 124 -6.61 -13.13 12.48
CA PHE A 124 -7.04 -13.87 11.29
C PHE A 124 -6.02 -14.91 10.82
N LEU A 125 -4.77 -14.50 10.57
CA LEU A 125 -3.72 -15.38 10.05
C LEU A 125 -3.41 -16.61 10.94
N PRO A 126 -3.51 -16.55 12.29
CA PRO A 126 -3.40 -17.76 13.12
C PRO A 126 -4.39 -18.85 12.76
N ARG A 127 -5.58 -18.49 12.25
CA ARG A 127 -6.68 -19.41 11.91
C ARG A 127 -6.75 -19.72 10.42
N PHE A 128 -6.15 -18.88 9.58
CA PHE A 128 -6.18 -19.02 8.12
C PHE A 128 -5.35 -20.22 7.61
N GLY A 129 -4.21 -20.47 8.26
CA GLY A 129 -3.29 -21.55 7.90
C GLY A 129 -1.89 -21.06 7.53
N SER A 130 -0.94 -21.99 7.46
CA SER A 130 0.48 -21.65 7.32
C SER A 130 0.83 -21.01 5.97
N LEU A 131 1.33 -19.77 6.00
CA LEU A 131 1.81 -19.05 4.81
C LEU A 131 3.10 -19.64 4.20
N ARG A 132 3.68 -20.68 4.82
CA ARG A 132 4.78 -21.47 4.22
C ARG A 132 4.33 -22.15 2.92
N LEU A 133 3.06 -22.53 2.85
CA LEU A 133 2.48 -23.25 1.73
C LEU A 133 2.02 -22.29 0.64
N ALA A 134 2.46 -22.53 -0.60
CA ALA A 134 2.09 -21.70 -1.75
C ALA A 134 0.57 -21.60 -1.95
N ARG A 135 -0.16 -22.72 -1.73
CA ARG A 135 -1.62 -22.75 -1.80
C ARG A 135 -2.30 -21.80 -0.80
N HIS A 136 -1.74 -21.62 0.40
CA HIS A 136 -2.31 -20.72 1.39
C HIS A 136 -1.99 -19.27 1.03
N ARG A 137 -0.79 -18.96 0.53
CA ARG A 137 -0.50 -17.61 0.00
C ARG A 137 -1.39 -17.24 -1.19
N LEU A 138 -1.71 -18.20 -2.06
CA LEU A 138 -2.68 -18.00 -3.15
C LEU A 138 -4.10 -17.78 -2.62
N ALA A 139 -4.53 -18.57 -1.64
CA ALA A 139 -5.82 -18.36 -0.98
C ALA A 139 -5.90 -16.97 -0.32
N LEU A 140 -4.83 -16.53 0.32
CA LEU A 140 -4.77 -15.21 0.98
C LEU A 140 -4.89 -14.08 -0.06
N GLN A 141 -4.19 -14.18 -1.19
CA GLN A 141 -4.32 -13.24 -2.32
C GLN A 141 -5.74 -13.17 -2.86
N ARG A 142 -6.42 -14.30 -3.00
CA ARG A 142 -7.82 -14.35 -3.43
C ARG A 142 -8.75 -13.71 -2.41
N TRP A 143 -8.55 -13.99 -1.13
CA TRP A 143 -9.36 -13.44 -0.05
C TRP A 143 -9.19 -11.92 0.05
N MET A 144 -7.96 -11.40 0.00
CA MET A 144 -7.74 -9.95 0.11
C MET A 144 -8.13 -9.18 -1.16
N GLY A 145 -8.32 -9.85 -2.30
CA GLY A 145 -8.63 -9.20 -3.57
C GLY A 145 -7.41 -8.56 -4.25
N PRO A 146 -7.54 -8.17 -5.53
CA PRO A 146 -6.40 -7.77 -6.38
C PRO A 146 -5.78 -6.42 -5.99
N ASP A 147 -6.54 -5.51 -5.39
CA ASP A 147 -6.06 -4.16 -5.03
C ASP A 147 -5.19 -4.12 -3.77
N ASN A 148 -5.15 -5.23 -3.03
CA ASN A 148 -4.38 -5.39 -1.81
C ASN A 148 -3.03 -6.04 -2.08
N LYS A 149 -1.95 -5.49 -1.52
CA LYS A 149 -0.60 -6.03 -1.69
C LYS A 149 0.05 -6.24 -0.34
N MET A 150 0.80 -7.33 -0.21
CA MET A 150 1.54 -7.64 1.02
C MET A 150 2.97 -8.05 0.72
N VAL A 151 3.88 -7.65 1.61
CA VAL A 151 5.26 -8.13 1.62
C VAL A 151 5.46 -8.89 2.93
N LEU A 152 5.82 -10.16 2.80
CA LEU A 152 6.15 -11.05 3.91
C LEU A 152 7.66 -11.23 3.97
N LEU A 153 8.28 -10.96 5.12
CA LEU A 153 9.68 -11.28 5.39
C LEU A 153 9.77 -12.36 6.47
N THR A 154 10.70 -13.30 6.32
CA THR A 154 10.83 -14.40 7.28
C THR A 154 12.27 -14.90 7.41
N VAL A 155 12.62 -15.30 8.63
CA VAL A 155 13.82 -16.08 8.97
C VAL A 155 13.48 -17.53 9.34
N ASP A 156 12.20 -17.92 9.27
CA ASP A 156 11.78 -19.28 9.52
C ASP A 156 12.23 -20.19 8.37
N ARG A 157 13.12 -21.14 8.70
CA ARG A 157 13.77 -22.06 7.76
C ARG A 157 12.79 -23.02 7.08
N HIS A 158 11.56 -23.13 7.56
CA HIS A 158 10.52 -23.90 6.89
C HIS A 158 9.89 -23.19 5.68
N TYR A 159 10.15 -21.89 5.51
CA TYR A 159 9.84 -21.19 4.26
C TYR A 159 10.92 -21.48 3.21
N ARG A 160 10.52 -21.54 1.94
CA ARG A 160 11.44 -21.76 0.82
C ARG A 160 12.28 -20.53 0.47
N GLN A 161 11.78 -19.35 0.81
CA GLN A 161 12.40 -18.05 0.54
C GLN A 161 12.26 -17.18 1.78
N ARG A 162 13.14 -16.17 1.89
CA ARG A 162 13.13 -15.22 3.02
C ARG A 162 12.19 -14.03 2.80
N ALA A 163 11.63 -13.90 1.61
CA ALA A 163 10.69 -12.85 1.24
C ALA A 163 9.64 -13.38 0.26
N TYR A 164 8.43 -12.83 0.34
CA TYR A 164 7.35 -13.08 -0.62
C TYR A 164 6.56 -11.79 -0.84
N ILE A 165 6.27 -11.48 -2.10
CA ILE A 165 5.34 -10.41 -2.47
C ILE A 165 4.03 -11.08 -2.90
N LEU A 166 2.92 -10.65 -2.32
CA LEU A 166 1.58 -11.13 -2.63
C LEU A 166 0.86 -10.04 -3.43
N ASN A 167 0.24 -10.43 -4.54
CA ASN A 167 -0.25 -9.54 -5.60
C ASN A 167 0.86 -8.63 -6.15
N GLU A 168 2.02 -9.22 -6.43
CA GLU A 168 3.21 -8.53 -6.94
C GLU A 168 2.93 -7.75 -8.24
N ASN A 169 2.08 -8.29 -9.11
CA ASN A 169 1.67 -7.69 -10.37
C ASN A 169 0.82 -6.42 -10.22
N ALA A 170 0.31 -6.13 -9.03
CA ALA A 170 -0.41 -4.90 -8.72
C ALA A 170 0.50 -3.78 -8.20
N GLY A 171 1.82 -4.02 -8.18
CA GLY A 171 2.85 -3.01 -7.95
C GLY A 171 3.73 -2.78 -9.19
N VAL A 172 4.78 -1.99 -9.02
CA VAL A 172 5.72 -1.59 -10.07
C VAL A 172 7.13 -1.91 -9.64
N TRP A 173 7.90 -2.56 -10.51
CA TRP A 173 9.34 -2.68 -10.35
C TRP A 173 10.03 -1.51 -11.05
N ASP A 174 10.83 -0.75 -10.32
CA ASP A 174 11.68 0.33 -10.84
C ASP A 174 13.03 0.33 -10.12
N GLY A 175 14.14 0.46 -10.86
CA GLY A 175 15.49 0.42 -10.28
C GLY A 175 15.84 -0.87 -9.51
N GLY A 176 15.12 -1.97 -9.74
CA GLY A 176 15.26 -3.21 -8.96
C GLY A 176 14.58 -3.18 -7.59
N ILE A 177 13.83 -2.12 -7.29
CA ILE A 177 12.98 -1.96 -6.11
C ILE A 177 11.52 -2.20 -6.55
N TRP A 178 10.75 -2.89 -5.72
CA TRP A 178 9.32 -3.02 -5.94
C TRP A 178 8.56 -2.00 -5.11
N TYR A 179 7.68 -1.25 -5.75
CA TYR A 179 6.81 -0.25 -5.15
C TYR A 179 5.35 -0.67 -5.31
N SER A 180 4.58 -0.58 -4.23
CA SER A 180 3.17 -0.98 -4.25
C SER A 180 2.24 0.01 -4.97
N ASN A 181 2.67 1.23 -5.27
CA ASN A 181 1.95 2.21 -6.09
C ASN A 181 2.96 3.26 -6.62
N ALA A 182 2.48 4.33 -7.25
CA ALA A 182 3.30 5.38 -7.85
C ALA A 182 3.74 6.50 -6.88
N ASP A 183 3.40 6.44 -5.59
CA ASP A 183 3.70 7.51 -4.61
C ASP A 183 5.20 7.67 -4.32
N TYR A 184 6.04 6.79 -4.87
CA TYR A 184 7.51 6.89 -4.80
C TYR A 184 8.08 7.89 -5.81
N LEU A 185 7.33 8.22 -6.86
CA LEU A 185 7.74 9.24 -7.82
C LEU A 185 7.68 10.61 -7.15
N PRO A 186 8.54 11.55 -7.53
CA PRO A 186 8.39 12.93 -7.08
C PRO A 186 6.99 13.39 -7.42
N ASP A 187 6.38 14.13 -6.49
CA ASP A 187 5.12 14.80 -6.79
C ASP A 187 5.35 15.57 -8.10
N ARG A 188 4.61 15.20 -9.14
CA ARG A 188 4.59 15.97 -10.38
C ARG A 188 3.81 17.23 -10.05
N GLY A 189 4.42 18.10 -9.23
CA GLY A 189 4.08 19.50 -9.22
C GLY A 189 4.07 19.89 -10.69
N TYR A 190 2.92 20.38 -11.15
CA TYR A 190 2.85 21.10 -12.40
C TYR A 190 3.97 22.12 -12.36
N SER A 191 5.11 21.79 -12.97
CA SER A 191 6.04 22.78 -13.44
C SER A 191 5.22 23.45 -14.53
N THR A 192 4.63 24.61 -14.23
CA THR A 192 4.37 25.57 -15.28
C THR A 192 5.69 25.68 -16.02
N PRO A 193 5.80 25.23 -17.28
CA PRO A 193 7.00 25.50 -18.03
C PRO A 193 7.21 27.00 -17.93
N ALA A 194 8.42 27.41 -17.54
CA ALA A 194 8.84 28.75 -17.81
C ALA A 194 8.58 29.02 -19.30
N ASP A 195 8.20 30.27 -19.53
CA ASP A 195 7.71 30.87 -20.74
C ASP A 195 8.73 30.77 -21.89
N ASP A 196 8.83 29.58 -22.49
CA ASP A 196 9.78 29.28 -23.57
C ASP A 196 8.95 28.83 -24.77
N GLY A 197 8.24 29.81 -25.35
CA GLY A 197 7.23 29.59 -26.36
C GLY A 197 7.71 28.82 -27.59
N TRP A 198 7.08 27.66 -27.83
CA TRP A 198 6.82 27.11 -29.14
C TRP A 198 5.51 26.32 -29.08
N GLY A 199 4.44 26.92 -29.59
CA GLY A 199 3.09 26.37 -29.56
C GLY A 199 2.92 25.18 -30.50
N ASP A 200 2.29 24.13 -29.97
CA ASP A 200 1.68 23.04 -30.73
C ASP A 200 0.17 23.35 -30.90
N PRO A 201 -0.43 23.31 -32.12
CA PRO A 201 -1.69 24.00 -32.42
C PRO A 201 -2.98 23.24 -32.04
N LEU A 202 -2.95 22.25 -31.13
CA LEU A 202 -4.13 21.41 -30.86
C LEU A 202 -4.55 21.31 -29.39
N TRP A 203 -4.06 22.18 -28.51
CA TRP A 203 -4.54 22.24 -27.12
C TRP A 203 -5.52 23.39 -26.92
N THR A 204 -6.80 23.15 -27.20
CA THR A 204 -7.87 24.02 -26.70
C THR A 204 -8.07 23.74 -25.22
N GLY A 205 -7.67 24.69 -24.39
CA GLY A 205 -7.88 24.65 -22.94
C GLY A 205 -9.35 24.58 -22.57
N ALA A 206 -9.75 23.42 -22.06
CA ALA A 206 -10.90 23.13 -21.20
C ALA A 206 -10.63 21.67 -20.75
N ASP A 207 -10.38 21.32 -19.49
CA ASP A 207 -11.42 20.75 -18.62
C ASP A 207 -10.82 20.31 -17.26
N TRP A 208 -9.96 21.12 -16.63
CA TRP A 208 -9.29 20.76 -15.36
C TRP A 208 -10.15 20.90 -14.09
N GLU A 209 -11.45 21.10 -14.20
CA GLU A 209 -12.34 21.26 -13.04
C GLU A 209 -13.09 19.98 -12.62
N ASP A 210 -13.10 18.91 -13.43
CA ASP A 210 -14.01 17.76 -13.23
C ASP A 210 -13.32 16.41 -12.95
N SER A 211 -12.18 16.37 -12.25
CA SER A 211 -11.61 15.09 -11.78
C SER A 211 -11.52 15.00 -10.24
N THR A 212 -11.85 13.82 -9.71
CA THR A 212 -11.83 13.48 -8.28
C THR A 212 -11.13 12.14 -8.06
N ARG A 213 -11.06 11.66 -6.81
CA ARG A 213 -10.49 10.35 -6.47
C ARG A 213 -11.60 9.39 -6.05
N CYS A 214 -11.56 8.16 -6.57
CA CYS A 214 -12.45 7.10 -6.13
C CYS A 214 -12.34 6.88 -4.62
N ARG A 215 -13.46 6.91 -3.89
CA ARG A 215 -13.45 6.72 -2.43
C ARG A 215 -13.07 5.31 -1.98
N HIS A 216 -13.11 4.34 -2.89
CA HIS A 216 -12.72 2.97 -2.63
C HIS A 216 -11.24 2.73 -2.93
N CYS A 217 -10.82 2.86 -4.19
CA CYS A 217 -9.47 2.51 -4.64
C CYS A 217 -8.55 3.72 -4.89
N TRP A 218 -9.05 4.95 -4.73
CA TRP A 218 -8.29 6.20 -4.90
C TRP A 218 -7.73 6.47 -6.30
N ALA A 219 -8.09 5.67 -7.30
CA ALA A 219 -7.84 5.97 -8.69
C ALA A 219 -8.43 7.35 -9.05
N GLN A 220 -7.73 8.08 -9.91
CA GLN A 220 -8.29 9.29 -10.51
C GLN A 220 -9.51 8.90 -11.35
N VAL A 221 -10.63 9.55 -11.09
CA VAL A 221 -11.91 9.34 -11.78
C VAL A 221 -12.47 10.70 -12.17
N TYR A 222 -13.30 10.74 -13.20
CA TYR A 222 -14.00 11.98 -13.52
C TYR A 222 -15.20 12.15 -12.59
N VAL A 223 -15.56 13.40 -12.29
CA VAL A 223 -16.76 13.71 -11.48
C VAL A 223 -18.04 13.21 -12.17
N SER A 224 -17.99 13.01 -13.49
CA SER A 224 -19.05 12.39 -14.30
C SER A 224 -19.13 10.87 -14.18
N ASP A 225 -18.09 10.19 -13.65
CA ASP A 225 -18.10 8.74 -13.50
C ASP A 225 -18.97 8.35 -12.29
N LEU A 226 -20.08 7.65 -12.51
CA LEU A 226 -20.90 7.08 -11.42
C LEU A 226 -20.19 5.93 -10.69
N HIS A 227 -19.35 5.19 -11.42
CA HIS A 227 -18.58 4.06 -10.91
C HIS A 227 -17.14 4.19 -11.36
N CYS A 228 -16.21 3.86 -10.46
CA CYS A 228 -14.79 3.89 -10.76
C CYS A 228 -14.47 2.87 -11.86
N PRO A 229 -13.83 3.28 -12.97
CA PRO A 229 -13.46 2.39 -14.06
C PRO A 229 -12.41 1.34 -13.67
N ILE A 230 -11.73 1.54 -12.53
CA ILE A 230 -10.71 0.62 -12.02
C ILE A 230 -11.31 -0.47 -11.13
N CYS A 231 -12.07 -0.09 -10.09
CA CYS A 231 -12.57 -1.03 -9.10
C CYS A 231 -14.09 -1.27 -9.15
N GLY A 232 -14.81 -0.61 -10.07
CA GLY A 232 -16.27 -0.74 -10.23
C GLY A 232 -17.11 -0.20 -9.06
N CYS A 233 -16.48 0.40 -8.04
CA CYS A 233 -17.17 0.95 -6.89
C CYS A 233 -17.69 2.36 -7.18
N CYS A 234 -18.83 2.70 -6.61
CA CYS A 234 -19.43 4.02 -6.73
C CYS A 234 -18.44 5.12 -6.31
N THR A 235 -18.31 6.16 -7.13
CA THR A 235 -17.40 7.28 -6.89
C THR A 235 -17.82 8.14 -5.69
N ASP A 236 -19.13 8.20 -5.40
CA ASP A 236 -19.69 8.99 -4.29
C ASP A 236 -19.66 8.29 -2.93
N CYS A 237 -19.92 6.99 -2.87
CA CYS A 237 -20.04 6.27 -1.61
C CYS A 237 -19.10 5.08 -1.44
N GLY A 238 -18.30 4.76 -2.46
CA GLY A 238 -17.24 3.73 -2.37
C GLY A 238 -17.75 2.30 -2.25
N GLN A 239 -19.06 2.07 -2.36
CA GLN A 239 -19.68 0.74 -2.35
C GLN A 239 -19.57 0.07 -3.73
N PRO A 240 -19.43 -1.26 -3.81
CA PRO A 240 -19.58 -2.01 -5.06
C PRO A 240 -20.93 -1.69 -5.72
N ALA A 241 -20.99 -1.70 -7.06
CA ALA A 241 -22.20 -1.34 -7.81
C ALA A 241 -23.46 -2.10 -7.34
N GLU A 242 -23.32 -3.37 -6.97
CA GLU A 242 -24.39 -4.24 -6.46
C GLU A 242 -24.93 -3.85 -5.07
N ALA A 243 -24.16 -3.09 -4.29
CA ALA A 243 -24.54 -2.59 -2.96
C ALA A 243 -24.73 -1.06 -2.94
N CYS A 244 -24.58 -0.40 -4.09
CA CYS A 244 -24.66 1.04 -4.20
C CYS A 244 -26.11 1.54 -4.19
N LEU A 245 -26.42 2.45 -3.27
CA LEU A 245 -27.71 3.17 -3.19
C LEU A 245 -27.59 4.62 -3.67
N CYS A 246 -26.43 4.97 -4.22
CA CYS A 246 -26.04 6.32 -4.61
C CYS A 246 -26.54 6.52 -6.05
N TRP A 247 -27.84 6.86 -6.13
CA TRP A 247 -28.61 7.22 -7.33
C TRP A 247 -29.00 6.07 -8.30
N THR A 248 -30.28 6.04 -8.69
CA THR A 248 -30.86 5.22 -9.78
C THR A 248 -31.43 6.17 -10.83
N PRO A 249 -31.12 6.01 -12.14
CA PRO A 249 -31.79 6.78 -13.17
C PRO A 249 -33.29 6.47 -13.14
N THR A 250 -34.11 7.50 -13.07
CA THR A 250 -35.55 7.39 -13.35
C THR A 250 -35.68 6.96 -14.80
N ALA A 251 -36.11 5.71 -15.03
CA ALA A 251 -36.50 5.27 -16.37
C ALA A 251 -37.60 6.22 -16.86
N GLY A 252 -37.37 6.87 -18.00
CA GLY A 252 -38.26 7.89 -18.54
C GLY A 252 -39.69 7.40 -18.68
N LEU A 253 -40.64 8.21 -18.19
CA LEU A 253 -42.03 8.11 -18.61
C LEU A 253 -42.08 8.47 -20.11
N PRO A 254 -42.63 7.61 -20.99
CA PRO A 254 -42.85 8.00 -22.37
C PRO A 254 -43.91 9.11 -22.43
N HIS A 255 -43.63 10.12 -23.26
CA HIS A 255 -44.58 11.17 -23.65
C HIS A 255 -45.81 10.57 -24.36
#